data_AF-A0A0F9VFH5-F1
#
_entry.id   AF-A0A0F9VFH5-F1
#
_cell.length_a   1.000
_cell.length_b   1.000
_cell.length_c   1.000
_cell.angle_alpha   90.00
_cell.angle_beta   90.00
_cell.angle_gamma   90.00
#
_symmetry.space_group_name_H-M   'P 1'
#
loop_
_entity.id
_entity.type
_entity.pdbx_description
1 polymer ?
#
loop_
_entity_poly.entity_id
_entity_poly.type
_entity_poly.pdbx_seq_one_letter_code
_entity_poly.pdbx_strand_id
1 'polypeptide(L)'
;MKHYPLIRTIYLYLFALLGLVLLIIGGVRFVDMGLRAFVFTKAEEEQRLLRKEPPYMPYSIQKIEELQENEERLSEEEKAAIGQWLTDYKDWQERRSKIDYLTSKRHRDASVNLALILVGLPLYLYHWRIIRKETKNREETQTAA
;
A
#
# COMPACT_ATOMS: atom_id res chain seq x y z
N MET A 1 -20.61 -23.96 40.77
CA MET A 1 -20.41 -23.15 39.56
C MET A 1 -20.05 -24.08 38.42
N LYS A 2 -20.88 -24.18 37.37
CA LYS A 2 -20.65 -25.14 36.27
C LYS A 2 -19.39 -24.72 35.51
N HIS A 3 -18.30 -25.47 35.65
CA HIS A 3 -17.11 -25.34 34.83
C HIS A 3 -17.48 -25.77 33.41
N TYR A 4 -17.41 -24.84 32.44
CA TYR A 4 -17.53 -25.15 31.02
C TYR A 4 -16.13 -25.08 30.37
N PRO A 5 -15.25 -26.06 30.63
CA PRO A 5 -13.86 -26.02 30.15
C PRO A 5 -13.79 -25.98 28.62
N LEU A 6 -14.78 -26.58 27.95
CA LEU A 6 -14.85 -26.64 26.49
C LEU A 6 -15.18 -25.27 25.87
N ILE A 7 -16.14 -24.53 26.44
CA ILE A 7 -16.50 -23.17 26.00
C ILE A 7 -15.29 -22.23 26.15
N ARG A 8 -14.61 -22.29 27.31
CA ARG A 8 -13.39 -21.50 27.54
C ARG A 8 -12.30 -21.83 26.53
N THR A 9 -12.10 -23.11 26.24
CA THR A 9 -11.07 -23.56 25.30
C THR A 9 -11.37 -23.06 23.89
N ILE A 10 -12.60 -23.24 23.39
CA ILE A 10 -13.03 -22.73 22.09
C ILE A 10 -12.83 -21.21 22.00
N TYR A 11 -13.27 -20.47 23.02
CA TYR A 11 -13.10 -19.02 23.08
C TYR A 11 -11.63 -18.60 22.96
N LEU A 12 -10.74 -19.25 23.73
CA LEU A 12 -9.31 -18.93 23.73
C LEU A 12 -8.66 -19.23 22.37
N TYR A 13 -8.96 -20.36 21.74
CA TYR A 13 -8.42 -20.68 20.41
C TYR A 13 -8.95 -19.74 19.33
N LEU A 14 -10.22 -19.35 19.39
CA LEU A 14 -10.80 -18.42 18.44
C LEU A 14 -10.18 -17.03 18.57
N PHE A 15 -10.00 -16.53 19.80
CA PHE A 15 -9.35 -15.25 20.04
C PHE A 15 -7.87 -15.26 19.64
N ALA A 16 -7.16 -16.36 19.93
CA ALA A 16 -5.77 -16.54 19.49
C ALA A 16 -5.66 -16.57 17.96
N LEU A 17 -6.58 -17.25 17.27
CA LEU A 17 -6.63 -17.27 15.81
C LEU A 17 -6.88 -15.87 15.23
N LEU A 18 -7.85 -15.13 15.77
CA LEU A 18 -8.11 -13.75 15.36
C LEU A 18 -6.89 -12.85 15.58
N GLY A 19 -6.26 -12.94 16.74
CA GLY A 19 -5.04 -12.20 17.06
C GLY A 19 -3.91 -12.52 16.09
N LEU A 20 -3.70 -13.80 15.77
CA LEU A 20 -2.69 -14.25 14.82
C LEU A 20 -2.96 -13.69 13.40
N VAL A 21 -4.21 -13.71 12.94
CA VAL A 21 -4.59 -13.14 11.64
C VAL A 21 -4.30 -11.64 11.60
N LEU A 22 -4.67 -10.89 12.64
CA LEU A 22 -4.37 -9.46 12.72
C LEU A 22 -2.86 -9.18 12.72
N LEU A 23 -2.08 -10.00 13.44
CA LEU A 23 -0.63 -9.87 13.50
C LEU A 23 0.03 -10.15 12.15
N ILE A 24 -0.44 -11.17 11.41
CA ILE A 24 0.06 -11.47 10.06
C ILE A 24 -0.28 -10.32 9.10
N ILE A 25 -1.52 -9.83 9.11
CA ILE A 25 -1.93 -8.71 8.25
C ILE A 25 -1.11 -7.45 8.56
N GLY A 26 -0.94 -7.13 9.84
CA GLY A 26 -0.11 -6.00 10.29
C GLY A 26 1.34 -6.16 9.88
N GLY A 27 1.92 -7.35 10.06
CA GLY A 27 3.30 -7.67 9.66
C GLY A 27 3.53 -7.51 8.17
N VAL A 28 2.63 -8.04 7.33
CA VAL A 28 2.73 -7.90 5.87
C VAL A 28 2.66 -6.43 5.46
N ARG A 29 1.71 -5.66 6.02
CA ARG A 29 1.59 -4.23 5.70
C ARG A 29 2.82 -3.42 6.13
N PHE A 30 3.40 -3.75 7.28
CA PHE A 30 4.60 -3.08 7.77
C PHE A 30 5.81 -3.35 6.87
N VAL A 31 6.01 -4.61 6.46
CA VAL A 31 7.08 -4.98 5.53
C VAL A 31 6.86 -4.35 4.16
N ASP A 32 5.63 -4.38 3.61
CA ASP A 32 5.29 -3.71 2.35
C ASP A 32 5.60 -2.21 2.40
N MET A 33 5.22 -1.52 3.49
CA MET A 33 5.55 -0.11 3.68
C MET A 33 7.07 0.12 3.66
N GLY A 34 7.85 -0.67 4.40
CA GLY A 34 9.31 -0.56 4.41
C GLY A 34 9.93 -0.82 3.03
N LEU A 35 9.44 -1.84 2.32
CA LEU A 35 9.89 -2.15 0.97
C LEU A 35 9.60 -1.01 -0.01
N ARG A 36 8.41 -0.41 0.00
CA ARG A 36 8.11 0.77 -0.84
C ARG A 36 8.92 2.00 -0.47
N ALA A 37 9.19 2.20 0.82
CA ALA A 37 9.93 3.36 1.30
C ALA A 37 11.42 3.31 0.93
N PHE A 38 12.06 2.14 1.03
CA PHE A 38 13.52 2.02 0.94
C PHE A 38 14.03 1.24 -0.28
N VAL A 39 13.24 0.32 -0.84
CA VAL A 39 13.67 -0.56 -1.96
C VAL A 39 12.96 -0.19 -3.26
N PHE A 40 11.63 -0.12 -3.22
CA PHE A 40 10.77 0.17 -4.37
C PHE A 40 10.28 1.62 -4.36
N THR A 41 11.20 2.59 -4.35
CA THR A 41 10.91 4.02 -4.16
C THR A 41 9.93 4.64 -5.18
N LYS A 42 9.80 4.03 -6.37
CA LYS A 42 8.84 4.41 -7.41
C LYS A 42 7.41 3.86 -7.22
N ALA A 43 7.18 2.98 -6.25
CA ALA A 43 5.87 2.34 -6.04
C ALA A 43 4.72 3.32 -5.82
N GLU A 44 5.01 4.55 -5.38
CA GLU A 44 4.03 5.59 -5.06
C GLU A 44 4.17 6.84 -5.93
N GLU A 45 5.03 6.83 -6.95
CA GLU A 45 5.34 8.00 -7.77
C GLU A 45 4.09 8.58 -8.43
N GLU A 46 3.27 7.72 -9.04
CA GLU A 46 1.97 8.08 -9.60
C GLU A 46 1.03 8.71 -8.56
N GLN A 47 0.90 8.10 -7.38
CA GLN A 47 0.02 8.60 -6.31
C GLN A 47 0.50 9.96 -5.79
N ARG A 48 1.82 10.19 -5.71
CA ARG A 48 2.39 11.48 -5.32
C ARG A 48 2.09 12.57 -6.34
N LEU A 49 2.04 12.23 -7.62
CA LEU A 49 1.76 13.19 -8.69
C LEU A 49 0.27 13.50 -8.79
N LEU A 50 -0.61 12.51 -8.61
CA LEU A 50 -2.05 12.72 -8.52
C LEU A 50 -2.43 13.58 -7.30
N ARG A 51 -1.73 13.43 -6.17
CA ARG A 51 -1.93 14.30 -4.99
C ARG A 51 -1.51 15.76 -5.18
N LYS A 52 -0.69 16.03 -6.20
CA LYS A 52 -0.20 17.37 -6.55
C LYS A 52 -0.89 17.93 -7.79
N GLU A 53 -2.00 17.33 -8.22
CA GLU A 53 -2.79 17.82 -9.35
C GLU A 53 -3.38 19.19 -9.01
N PRO A 54 -3.10 20.23 -9.82
CA PRO A 54 -3.74 21.52 -9.66
C PRO A 54 -5.25 21.43 -9.91
N PRO A 55 -6.05 22.33 -9.33
CA PRO A 55 -7.49 22.31 -9.53
C PRO A 55 -7.84 22.44 -11.02
N TYR A 56 -8.86 21.68 -11.43
CA TYR A 56 -9.36 21.67 -12.80
C TYR A 56 -9.99 23.03 -13.15
N MET A 57 -9.57 23.62 -14.26
CA MET A 57 -10.18 24.82 -14.82
C MET A 57 -11.10 24.44 -15.98
N PRO A 58 -12.34 24.96 -16.06
CA PRO A 58 -13.30 24.64 -17.12
C PRO A 58 -12.98 25.31 -18.46
N TYR A 59 -11.84 26.01 -18.57
CA TYR A 59 -11.39 26.73 -19.75
C TYR A 59 -10.08 26.14 -20.27
N SER A 60 -9.83 26.26 -21.58
CA SER A 60 -8.55 25.84 -22.16
C SER A 60 -7.39 26.69 -21.64
N ILE A 61 -6.19 26.11 -21.60
CA ILE A 61 -4.97 26.83 -21.17
C ILE A 61 -4.75 28.10 -22.00
N GLN A 62 -4.96 28.04 -23.32
CA GLN A 62 -4.88 29.19 -24.22
C GLN A 62 -5.83 30.32 -23.79
N LYS A 63 -7.07 29.98 -23.44
CA LYS A 63 -8.06 30.96 -22.98
C LYS A 63 -7.67 31.57 -21.63
N ILE A 64 -7.01 30.82 -20.76
CA ILE A 64 -6.55 31.31 -19.45
C ILE A 64 -5.33 32.23 -19.61
N GLU A 65 -4.42 31.90 -20.52
CA GLU A 65 -3.29 32.76 -20.91
C GLU A 65 -3.81 34.09 -21.51
N GLU A 66 -4.79 34.02 -22.42
CA GLU A 66 -5.45 35.21 -22.99
C GLU A 66 -6.13 36.08 -21.93
N LEU A 67 -6.80 35.47 -20.94
CA LEU A 67 -7.44 36.20 -19.83
C LEU A 67 -6.40 36.90 -18.94
N GLN A 68 -5.25 36.27 -18.69
CA GLN A 68 -4.19 36.87 -17.89
C GLN A 68 -3.61 38.12 -18.57
N GLU A 69 -3.45 38.08 -19.89
CA GLU A 69 -2.79 39.15 -20.67
C GLU A 69 -3.74 40.30 -21.04
N ASN A 70 -5.01 40.00 -21.36
CA ASN A 70 -5.90 40.96 -22.04
C ASN A 70 -7.07 41.48 -21.20
N GLU A 71 -7.32 40.89 -20.02
CA GLU A 71 -8.47 41.30 -19.20
C GLU A 71 -8.09 42.45 -18.25
N GLU A 72 -8.41 43.69 -18.65
CA GLU A 72 -8.16 44.90 -17.86
C GLU A 72 -8.91 44.94 -16.51
N ARG A 73 -9.95 44.11 -16.36
CA ARG A 73 -10.77 44.02 -15.14
C ARG A 73 -10.13 43.21 -14.02
N LEU A 74 -9.07 42.46 -14.32
CA LEU A 74 -8.35 41.71 -13.30
C LEU A 74 -7.42 42.64 -12.52
N SER A 75 -7.53 42.56 -11.20
CA SER A 75 -6.52 43.10 -10.30
C SER A 75 -5.17 42.42 -10.51
N GLU A 76 -4.10 43.10 -10.11
CA GLU A 76 -2.74 42.53 -10.18
C GLU A 76 -2.60 41.26 -9.32
N GLU A 77 -3.35 41.14 -8.23
CA GLU A 77 -3.41 39.92 -7.40
C GLU A 77 -4.04 38.75 -8.16
N GLU A 78 -5.12 38.99 -8.91
CA GLU A 78 -5.78 37.95 -9.72
C GLU A 78 -4.90 37.50 -10.88
N LYS A 79 -4.21 38.43 -11.57
CA LYS A 79 -3.24 38.10 -12.62
C LYS A 79 -2.08 37.27 -12.08
N ALA A 80 -1.57 37.62 -10.89
CA ALA A 80 -0.51 36.85 -10.23
C ALA A 80 -0.98 35.44 -9.85
N ALA A 81 -2.20 35.29 -9.34
CA ALA A 81 -2.78 33.98 -9.02
C ALA A 81 -2.96 33.10 -10.26
N ILE A 82 -3.42 33.66 -11.38
CA ILE A 82 -3.53 32.94 -12.66
C ILE A 82 -2.15 32.51 -13.16
N GLY A 83 -1.16 33.40 -13.13
CA GLY A 83 0.20 33.08 -13.55
C GLY A 83 0.84 31.97 -12.71
N GLN A 84 0.61 31.98 -11.39
CA GLN A 84 1.07 30.91 -10.51
C GLN A 84 0.39 29.58 -10.85
N TRP A 85 -0.93 29.57 -11.03
CA TRP A 85 -1.66 28.36 -11.41
C TRP A 85 -1.20 27.79 -12.76
N LEU A 86 -0.97 28.65 -13.77
CA LEU A 86 -0.45 28.22 -15.08
C LEU A 86 0.93 27.57 -14.96
N THR A 87 1.79 28.12 -14.10
CA THR A 87 3.12 27.56 -13.83
C THR A 87 3.00 26.18 -13.19
N ASP A 88 2.22 26.06 -12.11
CA ASP A 88 2.00 24.81 -11.40
C ASP A 88 1.37 23.73 -12.30
N TYR A 89 0.44 24.13 -13.18
CA TYR A 89 -0.19 23.24 -14.15
C TYR A 89 0.79 22.71 -15.18
N LYS A 90 1.61 23.57 -15.79
CA LYS A 90 2.64 23.17 -16.76
C LYS A 90 3.68 22.24 -16.11
N ASP A 91 4.13 22.58 -14.91
CA ASP A 91 5.04 21.75 -14.11
C ASP A 91 4.46 20.36 -13.82
N TRP A 92 3.20 20.31 -13.39
CA TRP A 92 2.51 19.05 -13.13
C TRP A 92 2.35 18.22 -14.40
N GLN A 93 1.97 18.83 -15.52
CA GLN A 93 1.78 18.16 -16.80
C GLN A 93 3.11 17.57 -17.31
N GLU A 94 4.22 18.30 -17.18
CA GLU A 94 5.54 17.83 -17.55
C GLU A 94 5.99 16.66 -16.65
N ARG A 95 5.76 16.74 -15.34
CA ARG A 95 6.08 15.63 -14.43
C ARG A 95 5.24 14.40 -14.76
N ARG A 96 3.95 14.58 -15.07
CA ARG A 96 3.02 13.52 -15.42
C ARG A 96 3.41 12.79 -16.71
N SER A 97 3.93 13.49 -17.71
CA SER A 97 4.37 12.88 -18.97
C SER A 97 5.63 12.02 -18.82
N LYS A 98 6.43 12.27 -17.77
CA LYS A 98 7.65 11.52 -17.45
C LYS A 98 7.40 10.28 -16.56
N ILE A 99 6.18 10.07 -16.08
CA ILE A 99 5.85 8.93 -15.20
C ILE A 99 5.89 7.63 -16.00
N ASP A 100 6.65 6.66 -15.49
CA ASP A 100 6.52 5.27 -15.91
C ASP A 100 5.48 4.55 -15.03
N TYR A 101 4.24 4.52 -15.53
CA TYR A 101 3.11 3.86 -14.88
C TYR A 101 3.33 2.36 -14.72
N LEU A 102 3.98 1.72 -15.69
CA LEU A 102 4.21 0.28 -15.68
C LEU A 102 5.22 -0.10 -14.59
N THR A 103 6.30 0.67 -14.48
CA THR A 103 7.30 0.48 -13.43
C THR A 103 6.71 0.76 -12.05
N SER A 104 5.94 1.83 -11.89
CA SER A 104 5.27 2.15 -10.62
C SER A 104 4.36 1.01 -10.14
N LYS A 105 3.54 0.45 -11.06
CA LYS A 105 2.68 -0.70 -10.77
C LYS A 105 3.48 -1.94 -10.39
N ARG A 106 4.50 -2.28 -11.19
CA ARG A 106 5.37 -3.44 -10.91
C ARG A 106 6.07 -3.34 -9.56
N HIS A 107 6.54 -2.15 -9.19
CA HIS A 107 7.15 -1.88 -7.88
C HIS A 107 6.17 -2.11 -6.73
N ARG A 108 4.92 -1.64 -6.89
CA ARG A 108 3.86 -1.86 -5.90
C ARG A 108 3.53 -3.34 -5.74
N ASP A 109 3.36 -4.05 -6.85
CA ASP A 109 3.03 -5.47 -6.86
C ASP A 109 4.18 -6.31 -6.27
N ALA A 110 5.42 -6.03 -6.68
CA ALA A 110 6.62 -6.69 -6.16
C ALA A 110 6.76 -6.49 -4.64
N SER A 111 6.51 -5.28 -4.15
CA SER A 111 6.55 -4.96 -2.73
C SER A 111 5.56 -5.80 -1.91
N VAL A 112 4.29 -5.83 -2.31
CA VAL A 112 3.25 -6.59 -1.60
C VAL A 112 3.55 -8.08 -1.63
N ASN A 113 3.91 -8.62 -2.80
CA ASN A 113 4.19 -10.04 -2.96
C ASN A 113 5.42 -10.45 -2.14
N LEU A 114 6.47 -9.62 -2.14
CA LEU A 114 7.66 -9.89 -1.34
C LEU A 114 7.36 -9.82 0.16
N ALA A 115 6.55 -8.86 0.61
CA ALA A 115 6.11 -8.79 2.00
C ALA A 115 5.32 -10.04 2.43
N LEU A 116 4.42 -10.53 1.58
CA LEU A 116 3.69 -11.78 1.82
C LEU A 116 4.62 -12.98 1.93
N ILE A 117 5.63 -13.08 1.07
CA ILE A 117 6.62 -14.17 1.12
C ILE A 117 7.47 -14.07 2.40
N LEU A 118 7.98 -12.88 2.72
CA LEU A 118 8.86 -12.68 3.88
C LEU A 118 8.16 -13.00 5.21
N VAL A 119 6.86 -12.76 5.32
CA VAL A 119 6.08 -13.08 6.53
C VAL A 119 5.50 -14.49 6.47
N GLY A 120 4.94 -14.89 5.33
CA GLY A 120 4.21 -16.14 5.16
C GLY A 120 5.13 -17.37 5.08
N LEU A 121 6.31 -17.25 4.48
CA LEU A 121 7.23 -18.38 4.32
C LEU A 121 7.75 -18.89 5.68
N PRO A 122 8.25 -18.05 6.61
CA PRO A 122 8.64 -18.52 7.94
C PRO A 122 7.48 -19.17 8.71
N LEU A 123 6.27 -18.60 8.59
CA LEU A 123 5.07 -19.15 9.23
C LEU A 123 4.72 -20.53 8.69
N TYR A 124 4.70 -20.68 7.36
CA TYR A 124 4.47 -21.96 6.69
C TYR A 124 5.50 -23.00 7.10
N LEU A 125 6.79 -22.67 7.06
CA LEU A 125 7.87 -23.59 7.40
C LEU A 125 7.80 -24.04 8.87
N TYR A 126 7.45 -23.12 9.78
CA TYR A 126 7.25 -23.44 11.19
C TYR A 126 6.14 -24.48 11.39
N HIS A 127 4.96 -24.24 10.81
CA HIS A 127 3.84 -25.17 10.92
C HIS A 127 4.11 -26.51 10.23
N TRP A 128 4.72 -26.48 9.04
CA TRP A 128 5.11 -27.70 8.32
C TRP A 128 6.05 -28.59 9.14
N ARG A 129 7.04 -27.98 9.82
CA ARG A 129 7.98 -28.71 10.68
C ARG A 129 7.28 -29.39 11.86
N ILE A 130 6.30 -28.73 12.47
CA ILE A 130 5.54 -29.30 13.60
C ILE A 130 4.71 -30.49 13.13
N ILE A 131 3.95 -30.32 12.04
CA ILE A 131 3.13 -31.39 11.47
C ILE A 131 3.98 -32.62 11.16
N ARG A 132 5.14 -32.41 10.53
CA ARG A 132 6.09 -33.49 10.22
C ARG A 132 6.60 -34.20 11.47
N LYS A 133 6.84 -33.47 12.57
CA LYS A 133 7.28 -34.07 13.83
C LYS A 133 6.17 -34.89 14.49
N GLU A 134 4.96 -34.37 14.52
CA GLU A 134 3.81 -35.04 15.14
C GLU A 134 3.37 -36.29 14.37
N THR A 135 3.41 -36.24 13.04
CA THR A 135 3.12 -37.40 12.18
C THR A 135 4.13 -38.53 12.38
N LYS A 136 5.44 -38.22 12.37
CA LYS A 136 6.49 -39.21 12.66
C LYS A 136 6.34 -39.86 14.04
N ASN A 137 6.09 -39.03 15.07
CA ASN A 137 5.91 -39.55 16.44
C ASN A 137 4.70 -40.50 16.53
N ARG A 138 3.62 -40.24 15.80
CA ARG A 138 2.44 -41.13 15.78
C ARG A 138 2.74 -42.48 15.12
N GLU A 139 3.51 -42.48 14.04
CA GLU A 139 3.93 -43.72 13.35
C GLU A 139 4.83 -44.59 14.25
N GLU A 140 5.76 -43.97 15.00
CA GLU A 140 6.62 -44.66 15.96
C GLU A 140 5.82 -45.28 17.12
N THR A 141 4.85 -44.55 17.70
CA THR A 141 3.98 -45.09 18.76
C THR A 141 3.09 -46.23 18.27
N GLN A 142 2.64 -46.20 17.00
CA GLN A 142 1.81 -47.25 16.41
C GLN A 142 2.60 -48.52 16.05
N THR A 143 3.88 -48.40 15.73
CA THR A 143 4.75 -49.55 15.42
C THR A 143 5.38 -50.19 16.67
N ALA A 144 5.39 -49.48 17.80
CA ALA A 144 5.87 -49.99 19.09
C ALA A 144 4.78 -50.67 19.96
N ALA A 145 3.51 -50.65 19.53
CA ALA A 145 2.37 -51.26 20.20
C ALA A 145 1.92 -52.54 19.47
#